data_AF-A0A651HKM8-F1
#
_entry.id   AF-A0A651HKM8-F1
#
_cell.length_a   1.000
_cell.length_b   1.000
_cell.length_c   1.000
_cell.angle_alpha   90.00
_cell.angle_beta   90.00
_cell.angle_gamma   90.00
#
_symmetry.space_group_name_H-M   'P 1'
#
loop_
_entity.id
_entity.type
_entity.pdbx_description
1 polymer ?
#
loop_
_entity_poly.entity_id
_entity_poly.type
_entity_poly.pdbx_seq_one_letter_code
_entity_poly.pdbx_strand_id
1 'polypeptide(L)'
;MKQVEVKLSLPVVEPLLEFVEPLFHQLEKDELPQVGLDGVDPEMLDFWKSGLLGSQRSDARHLRALFDSEFYRSGRVVVSEDQTEPVLRACSAMRLKLRTGPLAGIPDDRLEAG
;
A
#
# COMPACT_ATOMS: atom_id res chain seq x y z
N MET A 1 -18.98 15.42 -8.01
CA MET A 1 -17.71 14.70 -7.74
C MET A 1 -18.07 13.30 -7.26
N LYS A 2 -17.48 12.25 -7.84
CA LYS A 2 -17.74 10.87 -7.42
C LYS A 2 -16.83 10.54 -6.25
N GLN A 3 -17.38 9.90 -5.23
CA GLN A 3 -16.63 9.47 -4.05
C GLN A 3 -17.13 8.10 -3.62
N VAL A 4 -16.24 7.31 -3.05
CA VAL A 4 -16.55 6.02 -2.44
C VAL A 4 -16.41 6.17 -0.94
N GLU A 5 -17.49 5.91 -0.21
CA GLU A 5 -17.46 5.83 1.26
C GLU A 5 -17.39 4.35 1.66
N VAL A 6 -16.42 4.02 2.49
CA VAL A 6 -16.24 2.69 3.07
C VAL A 6 -16.42 2.80 4.57
N LYS A 7 -17.31 1.98 5.13
CA LYS A 7 -17.53 1.90 6.58
C LYS A 7 -16.96 0.61 7.12
N LEU A 8 -16.10 0.72 8.12
CA LEU A 8 -15.40 -0.38 8.77
C LEU A 8 -15.76 -0.46 10.25
N SER A 9 -15.71 -1.67 10.80
CA SER A 9 -15.90 -1.90 12.24
C SER A 9 -14.57 -1.62 12.95
N LEU A 10 -14.51 -0.53 13.74
CA LEU A 10 -13.29 -0.16 14.47
C LEU A 10 -12.74 -1.29 15.34
N PRO A 11 -13.55 -2.00 16.16
CA PRO A 11 -13.03 -3.11 16.98
C PRO A 11 -12.39 -4.25 16.19
N VAL A 12 -12.74 -4.40 14.90
CA VAL A 12 -12.18 -5.43 14.02
C VAL A 12 -10.93 -4.91 13.30
N VAL A 13 -10.93 -3.63 12.91
CA VAL A 13 -9.91 -3.05 12.04
C VAL A 13 -8.74 -2.47 12.82
N GLU A 14 -8.93 -1.97 14.04
CA GLU A 14 -7.84 -1.43 14.87
C GLU A 14 -6.64 -2.38 15.02
N PRO A 15 -6.81 -3.66 15.40
CA PRO A 15 -5.68 -4.59 15.50
C PRO A 15 -5.01 -4.87 14.15
N LEU A 16 -5.79 -4.82 13.05
CA LEU A 16 -5.25 -4.99 11.70
C LEU A 16 -4.41 -3.78 11.29
N LEU A 17 -4.85 -2.57 11.63
CA LEU A 17 -4.11 -1.34 11.37
C LEU A 17 -2.81 -1.29 12.17
N GLU A 18 -2.84 -1.66 13.46
CA GLU A 18 -1.62 -1.80 14.27
C GLU A 18 -0.63 -2.78 13.64
N PHE A 19 -1.13 -3.89 13.08
CA PHE A 19 -0.29 -4.88 12.40
C PHE A 19 0.30 -4.37 11.08
N VAL A 20 -0.45 -3.63 10.26
CA VAL A 20 0.05 -3.14 8.96
C VAL A 20 0.82 -1.82 9.05
N GLU A 21 0.74 -1.09 10.16
CA GLU A 21 1.44 0.18 10.36
C GLU A 21 2.96 0.10 10.12
N PRO A 22 3.69 -0.90 10.66
CA PRO A 22 5.10 -1.08 10.33
C PRO A 22 5.35 -1.35 8.84
N LEU A 23 4.40 -1.98 8.14
CA LEU A 23 4.53 -2.29 6.71
C LEU A 23 4.37 -1.03 5.84
N PHE A 24 3.53 -0.07 6.24
CA PHE A 24 3.49 1.25 5.60
C PHE A 24 4.85 1.94 5.67
N HIS A 25 5.48 1.95 6.84
CA HIS A 25 6.81 2.51 7.02
C HIS A 25 7.89 1.79 6.23
N GLN A 26 7.77 0.48 6.04
CA GLN A 26 8.67 -0.26 5.17
C GLN A 26 8.47 0.13 3.71
N LEU A 27 7.23 0.21 3.21
CA LEU A 27 6.94 0.64 1.83
C LEU A 27 7.47 2.04 1.50
N GLU A 28 7.48 2.94 2.49
CA GLU A 28 8.07 4.28 2.35
C GLU A 28 9.61 4.24 2.22
N LYS A 29 10.25 3.24 2.83
CA LYS A 29 11.72 3.08 2.87
C LYS A 29 12.25 2.06 1.87
N ASP A 30 11.37 1.29 1.25
CA ASP A 30 11.75 0.22 0.34
C ASP A 30 12.63 0.76 -0.79
N GLU A 31 13.62 -0.05 -1.12
CA GLU A 31 14.43 0.10 -2.32
C GLU A 31 13.88 -0.84 -3.38
N LEU A 32 14.03 -0.46 -4.65
CA LEU A 32 13.61 -1.33 -5.73
C LEU A 32 14.48 -2.60 -5.74
N PRO A 33 13.87 -3.79 -5.92
CA PRO A 33 14.67 -4.98 -6.15
C PRO A 33 15.58 -4.78 -7.36
N GLN A 34 16.72 -5.47 -7.37
CA GLN A 34 17.59 -5.53 -8.53
C GLN A 34 16.83 -6.21 -9.67
N VAL A 35 16.21 -5.40 -10.54
CA VAL A 35 15.61 -5.89 -11.78
C VAL A 35 16.73 -6.07 -12.79
N GLY A 36 16.85 -7.27 -13.37
CA GLY A 36 17.78 -7.57 -14.46
C GLY A 36 17.37 -6.83 -15.73
N LEU A 37 17.75 -5.56 -15.82
CA LEU A 37 17.54 -4.68 -16.97
C LEU A 37 18.85 -4.47 -17.71
N ASP A 38 19.52 -5.58 -18.01
CA ASP A 38 20.78 -5.58 -18.73
C ASP A 38 20.60 -4.89 -20.10
N GLY A 39 21.42 -3.88 -20.39
CA GLY A 39 21.37 -3.13 -21.65
C GLY A 39 20.51 -1.86 -21.64
N VAL A 40 19.88 -1.52 -20.51
CA VAL A 40 19.24 -0.20 -20.32
C VAL A 40 20.30 0.84 -19.94
N ASP A 41 20.19 2.02 -20.55
CA ASP A 41 21.06 3.16 -20.21
C ASP A 41 20.99 3.48 -18.69
N PRO A 42 22.13 3.63 -17.99
CA PRO A 42 22.16 3.84 -16.54
C PRO A 42 21.42 5.10 -16.06
N GLU A 43 21.45 6.20 -16.81
CA GLU A 43 20.76 7.44 -16.43
C GLU A 43 19.25 7.29 -16.58
N MET A 44 18.81 6.64 -17.67
CA MET A 44 17.40 6.31 -17.86
C MET A 44 16.89 5.37 -16.76
N LEU A 45 17.70 4.38 -16.39
CA LEU A 45 17.38 3.44 -15.31
C LEU A 45 17.21 4.17 -13.97
N ASP A 46 18.12 5.08 -13.63
CA ASP A 46 18.04 5.87 -12.39
C ASP A 46 16.81 6.80 -12.36
N PHE A 47 16.53 7.46 -13.48
CA PHE A 47 15.34 8.30 -13.62
C PHE A 47 14.03 7.49 -13.43
N TRP A 48 13.93 6.31 -14.03
CA TRP A 48 12.76 5.44 -13.84
C TRP A 48 12.65 4.92 -12.42
N LYS A 49 13.76 4.49 -11.82
CA LYS A 49 13.80 3.99 -10.44
C LYS A 49 13.35 5.05 -9.44
N SER A 50 13.90 6.27 -9.55
CA SER A 50 13.55 7.38 -8.68
C SER A 50 12.08 7.79 -8.83
N GLY A 51 11.56 7.85 -10.06
CA GLY A 51 10.15 8.11 -10.34
C GLY A 51 9.23 7.05 -9.72
N LEU A 52 9.52 5.77 -9.93
CA LEU A 52 8.72 4.66 -9.41
C LEU A 52 8.69 4.64 -7.87
N LEU A 53 9.86 4.83 -7.23
CA LEU A 53 9.95 4.94 -5.77
C LEU A 53 9.20 6.16 -5.24
N GLY A 54 9.31 7.29 -5.93
CA GLY A 54 8.58 8.51 -5.60
C GLY A 54 7.06 8.28 -5.60
N SER A 55 6.54 7.65 -6.66
CA SER A 55 5.13 7.29 -6.78
C SER A 55 4.69 6.31 -5.70
N GLN A 56 5.43 5.21 -5.48
CA GLN A 56 5.09 4.23 -4.43
C GLN A 56 5.01 4.88 -3.05
N ARG A 57 5.99 5.73 -2.70
CA ARG A 57 6.02 6.44 -1.41
C ARG A 57 4.84 7.39 -1.27
N SER A 58 4.51 8.12 -2.33
CA SER A 58 3.35 9.01 -2.35
C SER A 58 2.05 8.24 -2.19
N ASP A 59 1.88 7.16 -2.94
CA ASP A 59 0.69 6.30 -2.90
C ASP A 59 0.51 5.67 -1.50
N ALA A 60 1.57 5.15 -0.90
CA ALA A 60 1.55 4.58 0.45
C ALA A 60 1.10 5.60 1.50
N ARG A 61 1.54 6.85 1.39
CA ARG A 61 1.09 7.94 2.28
C ARG A 61 -0.39 8.26 2.08
N HIS A 62 -0.88 8.27 0.84
CA HIS A 62 -2.32 8.49 0.58
C HIS A 62 -3.17 7.41 1.24
N LEU A 63 -2.78 6.13 1.09
CA LEU A 63 -3.50 5.03 1.74
C LEU A 63 -3.43 5.12 3.27
N ARG A 64 -2.25 5.40 3.85
CA ARG A 64 -2.13 5.57 5.31
C ARG A 64 -2.95 6.74 5.84
N ALA A 65 -3.03 7.84 5.09
CA ALA A 65 -3.81 9.02 5.45
C ALA A 65 -5.33 8.78 5.49
N LEU A 66 -5.84 7.70 4.89
CA LEU A 66 -7.24 7.31 5.02
C LEU A 66 -7.63 6.87 6.44
N PHE A 67 -6.64 6.48 7.26
CA PHE A 67 -6.84 6.01 8.63
C PHE A 67 -6.45 7.09 9.65
N ASP A 68 -6.98 8.29 9.47
CA ASP A 68 -6.72 9.45 10.32
C ASP A 68 -7.62 9.49 11.58
N SER A 69 -7.56 10.60 12.33
CA SER A 69 -8.41 10.79 13.52
C SER A 69 -9.91 10.70 13.24
N GLU A 70 -10.35 11.06 12.02
CA GLU A 70 -11.76 10.98 11.67
C GLU A 70 -12.20 9.54 11.42
N PHE A 71 -11.34 8.74 10.79
CA PHE A 71 -11.54 7.31 10.70
C PHE A 71 -11.69 6.68 12.09
N TYR A 72 -10.78 6.93 13.03
CA TYR A 72 -10.85 6.36 14.40
C TYR A 72 -12.07 6.84 15.20
N ARG A 73 -12.70 7.96 14.82
CA ARG A 73 -13.93 8.43 15.45
C ARG A 73 -15.19 7.81 14.86
N SER A 74 -15.22 7.63 13.54
CA SER A 74 -16.45 7.34 12.79
C SER A 74 -16.49 5.94 12.18
N GLY A 75 -15.34 5.28 12.06
CA GLY A 75 -15.13 4.07 11.27
C GLY A 75 -15.29 4.27 9.76
N ARG A 76 -15.26 5.52 9.27
CA ARG A 76 -15.51 5.84 7.87
C ARG A 76 -14.25 6.30 7.16
N VAL A 77 -14.08 5.81 5.94
CA VAL A 77 -13.07 6.26 4.98
C VAL A 77 -13.80 6.80 3.76
N VAL A 78 -13.40 7.98 3.29
CA VAL A 78 -13.91 8.56 2.05
C VAL A 78 -12.75 8.64 1.06
N VAL A 79 -12.92 8.03 -0.11
CA VAL A 79 -11.95 8.08 -1.19
C VAL A 79 -12.55 8.89 -2.34
N SER A 80 -11.91 9.99 -2.68
CA SER A 80 -12.30 10.81 -3.83
C SER A 80 -11.74 10.22 -5.14
N GLU A 81 -12.35 10.63 -6.26
CA GLU A 81 -11.98 10.16 -7.60
C GLU A 81 -10.48 10.34 -7.91
N ASP A 82 -9.89 11.48 -7.52
CA ASP A 82 -8.46 11.79 -7.69
C ASP A 82 -7.52 10.95 -6.80
N GLN A 83 -8.02 10.40 -5.70
CA GLN A 83 -7.27 9.53 -4.80
C GLN A 83 -7.38 8.04 -5.14
N THR A 84 -8.33 7.68 -6.00
CA THR A 84 -8.70 6.27 -6.24
C THR A 84 -7.52 5.47 -6.78
N GLU A 85 -6.83 5.99 -7.80
CA GLU A 85 -5.66 5.29 -8.37
C GLU A 85 -4.48 5.16 -7.38
N PRO A 86 -4.03 6.23 -6.69
CA PRO A 86 -3.02 6.11 -5.64
C PRO A 86 -3.35 5.05 -4.59
N VAL A 87 -4.59 5.04 -4.11
CA VAL A 87 -5.07 4.11 -3.08
C VAL A 87 -5.02 2.67 -3.59
N LEU A 88 -5.47 2.41 -4.82
CA LEU A 88 -5.43 1.07 -5.42
C LEU A 88 -4.00 0.55 -5.60
N ARG A 89 -3.07 1.40 -6.07
CA ARG A 89 -1.66 1.02 -6.20
C ARG A 89 -1.01 0.75 -4.85
N ALA A 90 -1.29 1.57 -3.84
CA ALA A 90 -0.81 1.36 -2.48
C ALA A 90 -1.34 0.07 -1.87
N CYS A 91 -2.62 -0.26 -2.06
CA CYS A 91 -3.21 -1.54 -1.62
C CYS A 91 -2.51 -2.73 -2.29
N SER A 92 -2.16 -2.61 -3.57
CA SER A 92 -1.42 -3.66 -4.30
C SER A 92 -0.01 -3.83 -3.74
N ALA A 93 0.70 -2.74 -3.47
CA ALA A 93 2.02 -2.78 -2.85
C ALA A 93 1.96 -3.39 -1.43
N MET A 94 0.96 -3.01 -0.62
CA MET A 94 0.72 -3.59 0.69
C MET A 94 0.44 -5.10 0.61
N ARG A 95 -0.40 -5.53 -0.34
CA ARG A 95 -0.67 -6.96 -0.57
C ARG A 95 0.60 -7.72 -0.89
N LEU A 96 1.47 -7.19 -1.74
CA LEU A 96 2.77 -7.81 -2.04
C LEU A 96 3.65 -7.88 -0.80
N LYS A 97 3.72 -6.80 -0.01
CA LYS A 97 4.50 -6.75 1.23
C LYS A 97 4.04 -7.78 2.26
N LEU A 98 2.72 -7.93 2.40
CA LEU A 98 2.11 -8.96 3.24
C LEU A 98 2.50 -10.36 2.74
N ARG A 99 2.40 -10.59 1.42
CA ARG A 99 2.71 -11.89 0.81
C ARG A 99 4.18 -12.28 0.93
N THR A 100 5.11 -11.35 0.70
CA THR A 100 6.55 -11.63 0.72
C THR A 100 7.15 -11.58 2.13
N GLY A 101 6.42 -11.05 3.11
CA GLY A 101 6.84 -10.97 4.51
C GLY A 101 5.98 -11.84 5.42
N PRO A 102 5.06 -11.27 6.22
CA PRO A 102 4.36 -12.01 7.27
C PRO A 102 3.60 -13.26 6.79
N LEU A 103 3.12 -13.28 5.55
CA LEU A 103 2.33 -14.38 4.98
C LEU A 103 3.15 -15.30 4.06
N ALA A 104 4.48 -15.16 4.01
CA ALA A 104 5.32 -15.94 3.09
C ALA A 104 5.20 -17.46 3.32
N GLY A 105 5.02 -17.88 4.58
CA GLY A 105 4.88 -19.29 4.95
C GLY A 105 3.49 -19.89 4.75
N ILE A 106 2.50 -19.10 4.34
CA ILE A 106 1.14 -19.58 4.10
C ILE A 106 0.99 -19.87 2.60
N PRO A 107 0.59 -21.10 2.21
CA PRO A 107 0.37 -21.43 0.82
C PRO A 107 -0.90 -20.75 0.27
N ASP A 108 -0.93 -20.52 -1.04
CA ASP A 108 -1.95 -19.68 -1.68
C ASP A 108 -3.36 -20.25 -1.54
N ASP A 109 -3.50 -21.58 -1.61
CA ASP A 109 -4.77 -22.28 -1.42
C ASP A 109 -5.42 -21.98 -0.06
N ARG A 110 -4.61 -21.75 0.98
CA ARG A 110 -5.08 -21.38 2.32
C ARG A 110 -5.40 -19.89 2.43
N LEU A 111 -4.69 -19.02 1.70
CA LEU A 111 -4.97 -17.58 1.67
C LEU A 111 -6.24 -17.25 0.86
N GLU A 112 -6.53 -18.05 -0.17
CA GLU A 112 -7.69 -17.86 -1.05
C GLU A 112 -8.99 -18.43 -0.46
N ALA A 113 -8.89 -19.28 0.56
CA ALA A 113 -10.05 -19.88 1.23
C ALA A 113 -10.80 -18.92 2.18
N GLY A 114 -10.21 -17.77 2.53
CA GLY A 114 -10.76 -16.79 3.49
C GLY A 114 -10.84 -17.32 4.91
#